data_AF-A0A7C6MV50-F1
#
_entry.id   AF-A0A7C6MV50-F1
#
_cell.length_a   1.000
_cell.length_b   1.000
_cell.length_c   1.000
_cell.angle_alpha   90.00
_cell.angle_beta   90.00
_cell.angle_gamma   90.00
#
_symmetry.space_group_name_H-M   'P 1'
#
loop_
_entity.id
_entity.type
_entity.pdbx_description
1 polymer ?
#
loop_
_entity_poly.entity_id
_entity_poly.type
_entity_poly.pdbx_seq_one_letter_code
_entity_poly.pdbx_strand_id
1 'polypeptide(L)'
;GTQLTMRTFHTGGIAGDDITQGLPRVEELFEARKPKGQAIITEIDGTVNFVENKGVRKALVQGAETDKSYTIPYGARLRVKDGSTLKAGDRITEGSVNPHDILAVQGVLAVQEYLVQEVQEVYRSQGVNINDKHIEVIVRQMLRKLKVDDSGDTMMLPGSLVDVVDFREENAKAEEKGGVPAEASPILLGITKASLATESFLSAASFQETTRVLTEASIKGRLDKLLGLKENVIIGKLIPAGTGMSRYRNVGIQVEGEDKPEEEQADVDFDLASN
;
A
#
# COMPACT_ATOMS: atom_id res chain seq x y z
N GLY A 1 -0.22 -17.53 8.44
CA GLY A 1 0.23 -17.29 9.82
C GLY A 1 0.62 -18.60 10.48
N THR A 2 -0.28 -19.21 11.25
CA THR A 2 0.02 -20.34 12.16
C THR A 2 0.79 -21.51 11.54
N GLN A 3 0.42 -21.96 10.34
CA GLN A 3 1.12 -23.05 9.65
C GLN A 3 2.54 -22.65 9.18
N LEU A 4 2.73 -21.40 8.75
CA LEU A 4 4.05 -20.88 8.37
C LEU A 4 4.97 -20.79 9.59
N THR A 5 4.44 -20.31 10.73
CA THR A 5 5.18 -20.19 11.99
C THR A 5 5.51 -21.55 12.59
N MET A 6 4.61 -22.53 12.51
CA MET A 6 4.87 -23.87 13.04
C MET A 6 5.95 -24.61 12.24
N ARG A 7 6.02 -24.43 10.92
CA ARG A 7 7.05 -25.10 10.10
C ARG A 7 8.44 -24.53 10.31
N THR A 8 8.57 -23.23 10.64
CA THR A 8 9.87 -22.62 10.96
C THR A 8 10.54 -23.18 12.22
N PHE A 9 9.79 -23.75 13.17
CA PHE A 9 10.37 -24.33 14.39
C PHE A 9 10.93 -25.75 14.23
N HIS A 10 10.50 -26.50 13.21
CA HIS A 10 10.86 -27.93 13.06
C HIS A 10 12.04 -28.15 12.09
N THR A 11 12.21 -27.28 11.10
CA THR A 11 13.46 -27.13 10.36
C THR A 11 14.32 -26.12 11.09
N GLY A 12 15.15 -26.59 12.03
CA GLY A 12 16.20 -25.78 12.69
C GLY A 12 17.25 -25.29 11.68
N GLY A 13 16.89 -24.34 10.84
CA GLY A 13 17.74 -23.80 9.78
C GLY A 13 18.53 -22.61 10.29
N ILE A 14 19.65 -22.88 10.98
CA ILE A 14 20.80 -21.99 10.87
C ILE A 14 21.60 -22.51 9.68
N ALA A 15 21.98 -21.60 8.77
CA ALA A 15 22.81 -21.76 7.57
C ALA A 15 22.07 -21.97 6.23
N GLY A 16 22.27 -21.03 5.30
CA GLY A 16 21.85 -21.17 3.91
C GLY A 16 22.09 -19.91 3.08
N ASP A 17 21.12 -19.00 3.08
CA ASP A 17 21.11 -17.80 2.25
C ASP A 17 20.70 -16.57 3.07
N ASP A 18 21.24 -15.40 2.71
CA ASP A 18 20.95 -14.08 3.31
C ASP A 18 19.52 -13.56 2.97
N ILE A 19 18.57 -14.48 2.77
CA ILE A 19 17.21 -14.23 2.28
C ILE A 19 16.20 -14.67 3.34
N THR A 20 15.27 -13.78 3.67
CA THR A 20 14.15 -14.06 4.58
C THR A 20 13.20 -15.09 3.95
N GLN A 21 12.77 -16.09 4.73
CA GLN A 21 11.89 -17.16 4.27
C GLN A 21 10.68 -17.31 5.20
N GLY A 22 9.56 -17.83 4.67
CA GLY A 22 8.35 -18.10 5.44
C GLY A 22 7.65 -16.83 5.96
N LEU A 23 7.12 -16.89 7.19
CA LEU A 23 6.36 -15.75 7.76
C LEU A 23 7.16 -14.44 7.83
N PRO A 24 8.45 -14.42 8.24
CA PRO A 24 9.26 -13.20 8.21
C PRO A 24 9.30 -12.51 6.85
N ARG A 25 9.28 -13.27 5.74
CA ARG A 25 9.24 -12.71 4.38
C ARG A 25 7.88 -12.07 4.08
N VAL A 26 6.79 -12.72 4.46
CA VAL A 26 5.44 -12.18 4.30
C VAL A 26 5.27 -10.89 5.11
N GLU A 27 5.78 -10.85 6.34
CA GLU A 27 5.78 -9.64 7.17
C GLU A 27 6.63 -8.52 6.55
N GLU A 28 7.83 -8.85 6.04
CA GLU A 28 8.70 -7.89 5.36
C GLU A 28 8.00 -7.25 4.14
N LEU A 29 7.29 -8.06 3.34
CA LEU A 29 6.54 -7.62 2.16
C LEU A 29 5.34 -6.74 2.55
N PHE A 30 4.48 -7.19 3.48
CA PHE A 30 3.30 -6.42 3.88
C PHE A 30 3.62 -5.18 4.70
N GLU A 31 4.76 -5.11 5.36
CA GLU A 31 5.23 -3.88 5.99
C GLU A 31 6.05 -2.99 5.04
N ALA A 32 6.20 -3.38 3.77
CA ALA A 32 6.99 -2.68 2.75
C ALA A 32 8.39 -2.30 3.27
N ARG A 33 9.02 -3.24 3.99
CA ARG A 33 10.34 -3.04 4.61
C ARG A 33 11.44 -3.26 3.56
N LYS A 34 12.59 -2.63 3.79
CA LYS A 34 13.79 -2.91 2.99
C LYS A 34 14.21 -4.37 3.24
N PRO A 35 14.36 -5.18 2.18
CA PRO A 35 14.65 -6.60 2.34
C PRO A 35 16.09 -6.84 2.77
N LYS A 36 16.31 -7.95 3.48
CA LYS A 36 17.66 -8.52 3.64
C LYS A 36 18.14 -9.09 2.31
N GLY A 37 19.44 -8.92 2.00
CA GLY A 37 19.98 -9.28 0.70
C GLY A 37 19.29 -8.53 -0.45
N GLN A 38 19.15 -7.20 -0.33
CA GLN A 38 18.49 -6.36 -1.34
C GLN A 38 19.20 -6.49 -2.70
N ALA A 39 18.44 -6.89 -3.71
CA ALA A 39 18.88 -6.85 -5.09
C ALA A 39 18.89 -5.41 -5.61
N ILE A 40 19.96 -5.08 -6.34
CA ILE A 40 20.06 -3.80 -7.05
C ILE A 40 19.29 -3.92 -8.35
N ILE A 41 18.40 -2.95 -8.62
CA ILE A 41 17.74 -2.79 -9.91
C ILE A 41 18.30 -1.59 -10.66
N THR A 42 18.25 -1.61 -12.00
CA THR A 42 18.53 -0.42 -12.80
C THR A 42 17.32 0.50 -12.86
N GLU A 43 17.55 1.81 -12.87
CA GLU A 43 16.52 2.85 -13.01
C GLU A 43 16.37 3.31 -14.47
N ILE A 44 17.29 2.87 -15.34
CA ILE A 44 17.35 3.27 -16.75
C ILE A 44 17.53 2.05 -17.64
N ASP A 45 17.04 2.17 -18.87
CA ASP A 45 17.35 1.25 -19.95
C ASP A 45 18.80 1.46 -20.40
N GLY A 46 19.51 0.39 -20.74
CA GLY A 46 20.89 0.53 -21.20
C GLY A 46 21.70 -0.74 -21.23
N THR A 47 23.01 -0.60 -21.49
CA THR A 47 23.95 -1.72 -21.44
C THR A 47 24.79 -1.65 -20.17
N VAL A 48 24.89 -2.75 -19.43
CA VAL A 48 25.63 -2.80 -18.17
C VAL A 48 27.09 -3.18 -18.39
N ASN A 49 28.00 -2.40 -17.78
CA ASN A 49 29.42 -2.69 -17.70
C ASN A 49 29.89 -2.72 -16.23
N PHE A 50 30.71 -3.69 -15.86
CA PHE A 50 31.21 -3.79 -14.48
C PHE A 50 32.62 -3.23 -14.35
N VAL A 51 32.79 -2.29 -13.43
CA VAL A 51 34.10 -1.69 -13.10
C VAL A 51 34.43 -1.99 -11.64
N GLU A 52 35.66 -2.42 -11.38
CA GLU A 52 36.15 -2.65 -10.02
C GLU A 52 37.27 -1.67 -9.70
N ASN A 53 37.13 -0.94 -8.59
CA ASN A 53 38.14 0.00 -8.13
C ASN A 53 38.34 -0.15 -6.62
N LYS A 54 39.59 -0.41 -6.20
CA LYS A 54 39.96 -0.61 -4.78
C LYS A 54 39.07 -1.64 -4.04
N GLY A 55 38.69 -2.73 -4.72
CA GLY A 55 37.85 -3.80 -4.15
C GLY A 55 36.35 -3.48 -4.06
N VAL A 56 35.92 -2.33 -4.59
CA VAL A 56 34.49 -1.98 -4.72
C VAL A 56 34.08 -2.17 -6.17
N ARG A 57 33.13 -3.09 -6.39
CA ARG A 57 32.56 -3.35 -7.72
C ARG A 57 31.39 -2.39 -7.97
N LYS A 58 31.33 -1.80 -9.15
CA LYS A 58 30.24 -0.94 -9.62
C LYS A 58 29.68 -1.47 -10.93
N ALA A 59 28.37 -1.44 -11.08
CA ALA A 59 27.69 -1.62 -12.36
C ALA A 59 27.43 -0.23 -12.96
N LEU A 60 27.97 0.03 -14.15
CA LEU A 60 27.70 1.21 -14.94
C LEU A 60 26.68 0.83 -16.02
N VAL A 61 25.46 1.34 -15.93
CA VAL A 61 24.44 1.17 -16.97
C VAL A 61 24.52 2.39 -17.88
N GLN A 62 24.84 2.15 -19.15
CA GLN A 62 24.94 3.19 -20.17
C GLN A 62 23.63 3.28 -20.93
N GLY A 63 22.90 4.37 -20.70
CA GLY A 63 21.62 4.66 -21.35
C GLY A 63 21.78 5.52 -22.60
N ALA A 64 20.67 5.82 -23.26
CA ALA A 64 20.67 6.69 -24.45
C ALA A 64 20.98 8.16 -24.11
N GLU A 65 20.49 8.63 -22.96
CA GLU A 65 20.64 10.04 -22.52
C GLU A 65 21.52 10.21 -21.29
N THR A 66 21.47 9.25 -20.36
CA THR A 66 22.20 9.32 -19.09
C THR A 66 22.81 7.98 -18.74
N ASP A 67 23.97 8.03 -18.10
CA ASP A 67 24.63 6.87 -17.52
C ASP A 67 24.39 6.86 -16.00
N LYS A 68 24.09 5.68 -15.44
CA LYS A 68 23.95 5.51 -13.99
C LYS A 68 24.93 4.47 -13.45
N SER A 69 25.49 4.75 -12.28
CA SER A 69 26.41 3.86 -11.59
C SER A 69 25.82 3.34 -10.29
N TYR A 70 25.77 2.01 -10.16
CA TYR A 70 25.27 1.30 -8.98
C TYR A 70 26.43 0.63 -8.27
N THR A 71 26.56 0.87 -6.96
CA THR A 71 27.61 0.22 -6.16
C THR A 71 27.13 -1.14 -5.69
N ILE A 72 27.89 -2.19 -6.01
CA ILE A 72 27.56 -3.58 -5.68
C ILE A 72 28.20 -3.94 -4.34
N PRO A 73 27.40 -4.35 -3.33
CA PRO A 73 27.93 -4.83 -2.06
C PRO A 73 28.89 -6.00 -2.23
N TYR A 74 29.90 -6.06 -1.36
CA TYR A 74 30.83 -7.17 -1.33
C TYR A 74 30.08 -8.49 -1.03
N GLY A 75 30.29 -9.51 -1.87
CA GLY A 75 29.62 -10.81 -1.76
C GLY A 75 28.28 -10.93 -2.52
N ALA A 76 27.75 -9.83 -3.08
CA ALA A 76 26.55 -9.91 -3.92
C ALA A 76 26.86 -10.65 -5.23
N ARG A 77 26.03 -11.65 -5.54
CA ARG A 77 26.12 -12.39 -6.81
C ARG A 77 25.44 -11.60 -7.91
N LEU A 78 26.06 -11.56 -9.09
CA LEU A 78 25.49 -10.91 -10.26
C LEU A 78 24.48 -11.82 -10.94
N ARG A 79 23.34 -11.25 -11.32
CA ARG A 79 22.31 -11.94 -12.11
C ARG A 79 22.53 -11.76 -13.62
N VAL A 80 23.26 -10.72 -14.01
CA VAL A 80 23.48 -10.31 -15.40
C VAL A 80 24.97 -10.36 -15.76
N LYS A 81 25.26 -10.51 -17.06
CA LYS A 81 26.64 -10.54 -17.58
C LYS A 81 27.07 -9.15 -18.04
N ASP A 82 28.37 -8.95 -18.10
CA ASP A 82 28.97 -7.76 -18.69
C ASP A 82 28.52 -7.61 -20.16
N GLY A 83 28.13 -6.41 -20.57
CA GLY A 83 27.57 -6.13 -21.89
C GLY A 83 26.11 -6.53 -22.10
N SER A 84 25.38 -6.95 -21.05
CA SER A 84 23.95 -7.26 -21.16
C SER A 84 23.10 -6.00 -21.29
N THR A 85 22.09 -6.04 -22.16
CA THR A 85 21.07 -4.99 -22.27
C THR A 85 20.03 -5.19 -21.18
N LEU A 86 19.75 -4.13 -20.41
CA LEU A 86 18.81 -4.10 -19.30
C LEU A 86 17.71 -3.08 -19.58
N LYS A 87 16.52 -3.36 -19.05
CA LYS A 87 15.42 -2.40 -18.94
C LYS A 87 15.31 -1.85 -17.53
N ALA A 88 14.72 -0.68 -17.39
CA ALA A 88 14.36 -0.07 -16.12
C ALA A 88 13.56 -1.06 -15.25
N GLY A 89 14.10 -1.35 -14.06
CA GLY A 89 13.59 -2.32 -13.11
C GLY A 89 14.27 -3.70 -13.15
N ASP A 90 15.13 -3.98 -14.13
CA ASP A 90 15.85 -5.25 -14.19
C ASP A 90 16.85 -5.39 -13.04
N ARG A 91 16.90 -6.59 -12.45
CA ARG A 91 17.79 -6.91 -11.32
C ARG A 91 19.22 -7.16 -11.82
N ILE A 92 20.17 -6.37 -11.34
CA ILE A 92 21.61 -6.50 -11.60
C ILE A 92 22.23 -7.60 -10.72
N THR A 93 21.82 -7.65 -9.45
CA THR A 93 22.28 -8.65 -8.48
C THR A 93 21.18 -9.64 -8.13
N GLU A 94 21.56 -10.80 -7.59
CA GLU A 94 20.65 -11.72 -6.93
C GLU A 94 20.08 -11.10 -5.64
N GLY A 95 18.95 -11.64 -5.19
CA GLY A 95 18.28 -11.21 -3.97
C GLY A 95 16.89 -10.64 -4.18
N SER A 96 16.36 -10.06 -3.11
CA SER A 96 15.01 -9.53 -3.03
C SER A 96 14.96 -8.06 -3.43
N VAL A 97 14.00 -7.66 -4.25
CA VAL A 97 13.88 -6.25 -4.65
C VAL A 97 13.11 -5.48 -3.60
N ASN A 98 13.52 -4.24 -3.35
CA ASN A 98 12.78 -3.32 -2.51
C ASN A 98 11.55 -2.80 -3.27
N PRO A 99 10.31 -3.00 -2.76
CA PRO A 99 9.09 -2.50 -3.39
C PRO A 99 9.08 -0.99 -3.67
N HIS A 100 9.77 -0.19 -2.84
CA HIS A 100 9.86 1.26 -3.05
C HIS A 100 10.67 1.61 -4.30
N ASP A 101 11.70 0.82 -4.63
CA ASP A 101 12.51 1.05 -5.82
C ASP A 101 11.70 0.69 -7.08
N ILE A 102 10.89 -0.39 -7.02
CA ILE A 102 9.96 -0.75 -8.10
C ILE A 102 8.92 0.35 -8.29
N LEU A 103 8.39 0.94 -7.21
CA LEU A 103 7.41 2.03 -7.31
C LEU A 103 7.99 3.23 -8.05
N ALA A 104 9.22 3.61 -7.72
CA ALA A 104 9.88 4.76 -8.30
C ALA A 104 10.22 4.55 -9.79
N VAL A 105 10.54 3.31 -10.19
CA VAL A 105 11.04 3.02 -11.54
C VAL A 105 9.94 2.53 -12.50
N GLN A 106 9.05 1.66 -12.02
CA GLN A 106 8.06 0.95 -12.86
C GLN A 106 6.60 1.31 -12.53
N GLY A 107 6.37 2.03 -11.42
CA GLY A 107 5.05 2.53 -11.04
C GLY A 107 4.18 1.54 -10.27
N VAL A 108 2.93 1.97 -10.01
CA VAL A 108 2.01 1.30 -9.06
C VAL A 108 1.69 -0.14 -9.47
N LEU A 109 1.39 -0.38 -10.75
CA LEU A 109 0.97 -1.70 -11.23
C LEU A 109 2.09 -2.75 -11.05
N ALA A 110 3.33 -2.39 -11.40
CA ALA A 110 4.48 -3.28 -11.26
C ALA A 110 4.73 -3.67 -9.79
N VAL A 111 4.57 -2.72 -8.85
CA VAL A 111 4.67 -3.00 -7.41
C VAL A 111 3.57 -3.93 -6.95
N GLN A 112 2.33 -3.74 -7.43
CA GLN A 112 1.20 -4.58 -7.05
C GLN A 112 1.42 -6.02 -7.51
N GLU A 113 1.81 -6.20 -8.78
CA GLU A 113 2.13 -7.51 -9.34
C GLU A 113 3.27 -8.19 -8.58
N TYR A 114 4.36 -7.44 -8.31
CA TYR A 114 5.50 -7.94 -7.55
C TYR A 114 5.10 -8.40 -6.14
N LEU A 115 4.36 -7.58 -5.39
CA LEU A 115 3.94 -7.92 -4.03
C LEU A 115 3.02 -9.14 -4.02
N VAL A 116 2.07 -9.23 -4.95
CA VAL A 116 1.17 -10.39 -5.06
C VAL A 116 1.96 -11.66 -5.37
N GLN A 117 2.87 -11.61 -6.35
CA GLN A 117 3.71 -12.75 -6.73
C GLN A 117 4.61 -13.23 -5.58
N GLU A 118 5.35 -12.32 -4.95
CA GLU A 118 6.30 -12.68 -3.89
C GLU A 118 5.59 -13.24 -2.65
N VAL A 119 4.45 -12.66 -2.24
CA VAL A 119 3.66 -13.22 -1.13
C VAL A 119 3.13 -14.60 -1.51
N GLN A 120 2.61 -14.75 -2.72
CA GLN A 120 2.04 -16.00 -3.20
C GLN A 120 3.08 -17.11 -3.33
N GLU A 121 4.30 -16.80 -3.76
CA GLU A 121 5.43 -17.75 -3.80
C GLU A 121 5.75 -18.29 -2.40
N VAL A 122 5.74 -17.43 -1.39
CA VAL A 122 5.96 -17.87 -0.01
C VAL A 122 4.85 -18.82 0.45
N TYR A 123 3.57 -18.53 0.18
CA TYR A 123 2.48 -19.43 0.54
C TYR A 123 2.52 -20.76 -0.23
N ARG A 124 2.80 -20.72 -1.54
CA ARG A 124 2.92 -21.91 -2.40
C ARG A 124 4.09 -22.80 -2.00
N SER A 125 5.24 -22.22 -1.66
CA SER A 125 6.40 -23.00 -1.16
C SER A 125 6.09 -23.75 0.14
N GLN A 126 5.10 -23.26 0.90
CA GLN A 126 4.57 -23.91 2.10
C GLN A 126 3.33 -24.77 1.80
N GLY A 127 3.01 -25.04 0.54
CA GLY A 127 1.88 -25.89 0.15
C GLY A 127 0.51 -25.31 0.55
N VAL A 128 0.41 -24.00 0.76
CA VAL A 128 -0.85 -23.31 1.06
C VAL A 128 -1.32 -22.61 -0.21
N ASN A 129 -2.50 -23.01 -0.70
CA ASN A 129 -3.13 -22.38 -1.86
C ASN A 129 -4.09 -21.29 -1.39
N ILE A 130 -3.75 -20.03 -1.69
CA ILE A 130 -4.60 -18.85 -1.46
C ILE A 130 -4.95 -18.26 -2.82
N ASN A 131 -6.18 -17.80 -3.01
CA ASN A 131 -6.56 -17.09 -4.22
C ASN A 131 -5.97 -15.67 -4.21
N ASP A 132 -5.37 -15.26 -5.32
CA ASP A 132 -4.64 -13.99 -5.46
C ASP A 132 -5.50 -12.77 -5.08
N LYS A 133 -6.83 -12.82 -5.28
CA LYS A 133 -7.78 -11.74 -4.90
C LYS A 133 -7.65 -11.30 -3.45
N HIS A 134 -7.30 -12.20 -2.54
CA HIS A 134 -7.16 -11.86 -1.12
C HIS A 134 -5.91 -11.02 -0.87
N ILE A 135 -4.83 -11.33 -1.58
CA ILE A 135 -3.56 -10.60 -1.49
C ILE A 135 -3.72 -9.26 -2.20
N GLU A 136 -4.37 -9.23 -3.37
CA GLU A 136 -4.69 -8.00 -4.11
C GLU A 136 -5.48 -7.00 -3.27
N VAL A 137 -6.48 -7.46 -2.51
CA VAL A 137 -7.27 -6.59 -1.61
C VAL A 137 -6.38 -5.94 -0.55
N ILE A 138 -5.39 -6.67 0.00
CA ILE A 138 -4.46 -6.13 1.00
C ILE A 138 -3.49 -5.15 0.34
N VAL A 139 -2.87 -5.54 -0.77
CA VAL A 139 -1.89 -4.73 -1.51
C VAL A 139 -2.54 -3.43 -2.02
N ARG A 140 -3.81 -3.47 -2.42
CA ARG A 140 -4.59 -2.27 -2.76
C ARG A 140 -4.67 -1.27 -1.60
N GLN A 141 -4.80 -1.74 -0.36
CA GLN A 141 -4.82 -0.84 0.81
C GLN A 141 -3.44 -0.21 1.08
N MET A 142 -2.35 -0.90 0.74
CA MET A 142 -0.98 -0.38 0.91
C MET A 142 -0.65 0.80 -0.02
N LEU A 143 -1.34 0.92 -1.16
CA LEU A 143 -1.13 1.94 -2.20
C LEU A 143 -2.30 2.93 -2.31
N ARG A 144 -3.16 3.01 -1.29
CA ARG A 144 -4.37 3.86 -1.30
C ARG A 144 -4.07 5.35 -1.09
N LYS A 145 -2.87 5.71 -0.62
CA LYS A 145 -2.49 7.09 -0.31
C LYS A 145 -1.54 7.67 -1.35
N LEU A 146 -1.67 8.97 -1.56
CA LEU A 146 -0.76 9.80 -2.35
C LEU A 146 -0.06 10.78 -1.41
N LYS A 147 1.18 11.14 -1.75
CA LYS A 147 1.90 12.24 -1.10
C LYS A 147 1.83 13.45 -2.01
N VAL A 148 1.26 14.55 -1.51
CA VAL A 148 1.18 15.81 -2.27
C VAL A 148 2.59 16.36 -2.45
N ASP A 149 2.97 16.65 -3.69
CA ASP A 149 4.25 17.24 -4.05
C ASP A 149 4.08 18.76 -4.23
N ASP A 150 3.06 19.17 -4.98
CA ASP A 150 2.62 20.55 -5.14
C ASP A 150 1.10 20.64 -4.87
N SER A 151 0.69 21.67 -4.14
CA SER A 151 -0.72 21.89 -3.81
C SER A 151 -1.50 22.57 -4.94
N GLY A 152 -0.83 23.23 -5.88
CA GLY A 152 -1.50 24.07 -6.87
C GLY A 152 -2.42 25.09 -6.18
N ASP A 153 -3.65 25.20 -6.67
CA ASP A 153 -4.70 26.05 -6.09
C ASP A 153 -5.66 25.30 -5.16
N THR A 154 -5.32 24.05 -4.79
CA THR A 154 -6.11 23.26 -3.84
C THR A 154 -5.80 23.63 -2.39
N MET A 155 -6.67 23.23 -1.46
CA MET A 155 -6.43 23.40 -0.02
C MET A 155 -5.51 22.34 0.60
N MET A 156 -4.91 21.47 -0.23
CA MET A 156 -4.02 20.43 0.25
C MET A 156 -2.67 21.03 0.69
N LEU A 157 -1.95 20.34 1.56
CA LEU A 157 -0.63 20.79 2.03
C LEU A 157 0.48 19.98 1.37
N PRO A 158 1.57 20.62 0.88
CA PRO A 158 2.70 19.89 0.34
C PRO A 158 3.29 18.95 1.39
N GLY A 159 3.58 17.72 0.99
CA GLY A 159 4.07 16.65 1.85
C GLY A 159 3.00 15.93 2.67
N SER A 160 1.73 16.37 2.64
CA SER A 160 0.64 15.66 3.31
C SER A 160 0.27 14.36 2.57
N LEU A 161 -0.29 13.39 3.32
CA LEU A 161 -0.79 12.14 2.78
C LEU A 161 -2.30 12.21 2.65
N VAL A 162 -2.80 12.02 1.43
CA VAL A 162 -4.22 12.12 1.07
C VAL A 162 -4.69 10.83 0.41
N ASP A 163 -5.98 10.50 0.53
CA ASP A 163 -6.54 9.35 -0.18
C ASP A 163 -6.58 9.61 -1.68
N VAL A 164 -6.39 8.56 -2.50
CA VAL A 164 -6.51 8.66 -3.95
C VAL A 164 -7.89 9.18 -4.37
N VAL A 165 -8.95 8.84 -3.63
CA VAL A 165 -10.31 9.31 -3.92
C VAL A 165 -10.45 10.79 -3.59
N ASP A 166 -10.12 11.19 -2.36
CA ASP A 166 -10.19 12.59 -1.91
C ASP A 166 -9.34 13.52 -2.79
N PHE A 167 -8.14 13.09 -3.16
CA PHE A 167 -7.26 13.85 -4.04
C PHE A 167 -7.89 14.12 -5.40
N ARG A 168 -8.54 13.11 -5.99
CA ARG A 168 -9.24 13.25 -7.28
C ARG A 168 -10.45 14.16 -7.18
N GLU A 169 -11.24 14.04 -6.12
CA GLU A 169 -12.39 14.90 -5.88
C GLU A 169 -11.98 16.36 -5.69
N GLU A 170 -10.91 16.61 -4.93
CA GLU A 170 -10.44 17.97 -4.66
C GLU A 170 -9.80 18.61 -5.91
N ASN A 171 -9.04 17.84 -6.70
CA ASN A 171 -8.53 18.32 -7.98
C ASN A 171 -9.66 18.63 -8.97
N ALA A 172 -10.70 17.77 -9.05
CA ALA A 172 -11.85 18.04 -9.91
C ALA A 172 -12.55 19.36 -9.55
N LYS A 173 -12.71 19.66 -8.25
CA LYS A 173 -13.27 20.94 -7.79
C LYS A 173 -12.38 22.14 -8.13
N ALA A 174 -11.06 21.99 -8.09
CA ALA A 174 -10.12 23.05 -8.43
C ALA A 174 -10.15 23.34 -9.94
N GLU A 175 -10.21 22.28 -10.77
CA GLU A 175 -10.34 22.39 -12.22
C GLU A 175 -11.68 23.03 -12.64
N GLU A 176 -12.79 22.69 -11.97
CA GLU A 176 -14.09 23.32 -12.20
C GLU A 176 -14.08 24.83 -11.93
N LYS A 177 -13.24 25.28 -10.99
CA LYS A 177 -13.02 26.71 -10.69
C LYS A 177 -12.01 27.36 -11.63
N GLY A 178 -11.43 26.61 -12.57
CA GLY A 178 -10.41 27.08 -13.50
C GLY A 178 -9.02 27.27 -12.89
N GLY A 179 -8.77 26.67 -11.72
CA GLY A 179 -7.47 26.72 -11.04
C GLY A 179 -6.52 25.60 -11.49
N VAL A 180 -5.28 25.65 -10.98
CA VAL A 180 -4.26 24.63 -11.19
C VAL A 180 -4.49 23.46 -10.22
N PRO A 181 -4.64 22.21 -10.70
CA PRO A 181 -4.79 21.05 -9.84
C PRO A 181 -3.51 20.74 -9.06
N ALA A 182 -3.63 20.04 -7.92
CA ALA A 182 -2.47 19.59 -7.16
C ALA A 182 -1.74 18.45 -7.90
N GLU A 183 -0.44 18.35 -7.66
CA GLU A 183 0.42 17.24 -8.09
C GLU A 183 0.76 16.35 -6.89
N ALA A 184 0.69 15.03 -7.08
CA ALA A 184 1.01 14.08 -6.02
C ALA A 184 1.59 12.79 -6.58
N SER A 185 2.55 12.24 -5.84
CA SER A 185 3.18 10.96 -6.13
C SER A 185 2.55 9.83 -5.29
N PRO A 186 2.36 8.63 -5.87
CA PRO A 186 1.92 7.48 -5.09
C PRO A 186 2.94 7.11 -4.02
N ILE A 187 2.46 6.70 -2.85
CA ILE A 187 3.32 6.20 -1.77
C ILE A 187 2.91 4.80 -1.36
N LEU A 188 3.89 3.91 -1.22
CA LEU A 188 3.70 2.59 -0.66
C LEU A 188 3.83 2.65 0.87
N LEU A 189 2.79 2.22 1.58
CA LEU A 189 2.78 2.13 3.04
C LEU A 189 2.67 0.68 3.48
N GLY A 190 3.43 0.30 4.52
CA GLY A 190 3.22 -0.96 5.22
C GLY A 190 1.83 -1.01 5.87
N ILE A 191 1.27 -2.21 6.06
CA ILE A 191 -0.10 -2.38 6.60
C ILE A 191 -0.31 -1.72 7.96
N THR A 192 0.71 -1.69 8.83
CA THR A 192 0.66 -0.99 10.13
C THR A 192 0.45 0.50 9.93
N LYS A 193 1.25 1.13 9.05
CA LYS A 193 1.16 2.57 8.77
C LYS A 193 -0.10 2.93 7.98
N ALA A 194 -0.51 2.09 7.04
CA ALA A 194 -1.75 2.25 6.30
C ALA A 194 -2.98 2.22 7.23
N SER A 195 -2.97 1.36 8.26
CA SER A 195 -4.06 1.27 9.25
C SER A 195 -4.16 2.50 10.15
N LEU A 196 -3.03 3.14 10.47
CA LEU A 196 -2.99 4.40 11.23
C LEU A 196 -3.40 5.61 10.39
N ALA A 197 -3.17 5.57 9.08
CA ALA A 197 -3.53 6.61 8.13
C ALA A 197 -4.99 6.49 7.64
N THR A 198 -5.87 5.88 8.43
CA THR A 198 -7.30 5.79 8.14
C THR A 198 -8.00 7.11 8.47
N GLU A 199 -9.13 7.39 7.81
CA GLU A 199 -9.91 8.61 8.05
C GLU A 199 -10.60 8.59 9.40
N SER A 200 -11.06 7.42 9.84
CA SER A 200 -11.65 7.24 11.15
C SER A 200 -10.57 7.33 12.24
N PHE A 201 -10.67 8.36 13.06
CA PHE A 201 -9.81 8.49 14.23
C PHE A 201 -10.16 7.45 15.30
N LEU A 202 -11.41 6.97 15.38
CA LEU A 202 -11.81 5.90 16.31
C LEU A 202 -11.13 4.57 15.95
N SER A 203 -11.12 4.21 14.67
CA SER A 203 -10.40 3.03 14.17
C SER A 203 -8.90 3.18 14.37
N ALA A 204 -8.31 4.33 14.03
CA ALA A 204 -6.87 4.57 14.21
C ALA A 204 -6.47 4.50 15.71
N ALA A 205 -7.22 5.15 16.60
CA ALA A 205 -6.96 5.18 18.03
C ALA A 205 -7.07 3.81 18.72
N SER A 206 -7.87 2.90 18.15
CA SER A 206 -8.02 1.51 18.62
C SER A 206 -6.82 0.61 18.31
N PHE A 207 -5.95 1.01 17.37
CA PHE A 207 -4.82 0.20 16.92
C PHE A 207 -3.53 0.54 17.66
N GLN A 208 -3.02 1.76 17.49
CA GLN A 208 -1.81 2.25 18.18
C GLN A 208 -1.90 3.77 18.40
N GLU A 209 -1.05 4.30 19.28
CA GLU A 209 -0.83 5.75 19.48
C GLU A 209 -2.09 6.56 19.85
N THR A 210 -2.99 5.95 20.65
CA THR A 210 -4.31 6.49 21.04
C THR A 210 -4.27 7.97 21.44
N THR A 211 -3.36 8.37 22.34
CA THR A 211 -3.26 9.76 22.83
C THR A 211 -2.95 10.74 21.69
N ARG A 212 -2.03 10.38 20.79
CA ARG A 212 -1.63 11.25 19.67
C ARG A 212 -2.80 11.42 18.70
N VAL A 213 -3.45 10.32 18.33
CA VAL A 213 -4.57 10.31 17.39
C VAL A 213 -5.75 11.14 17.90
N LEU A 214 -6.15 10.95 19.16
CA LEU A 214 -7.27 11.70 19.75
C LEU A 214 -6.95 13.18 19.92
N THR A 215 -5.71 13.52 20.29
CA THR A 215 -5.28 14.92 20.41
C THR A 215 -5.35 15.63 19.07
N GLU A 216 -4.82 15.02 18.01
CA GLU A 216 -4.85 15.59 16.66
C GLU A 216 -6.29 15.73 16.12
N ALA A 217 -7.14 14.73 16.36
CA ALA A 217 -8.55 14.77 15.97
C ALA A 217 -9.30 15.90 16.69
N SER A 218 -9.03 16.10 17.99
CA SER A 218 -9.64 17.16 18.80
C SER A 218 -9.20 18.55 18.35
N ILE A 219 -7.91 18.75 18.08
CA ILE A 219 -7.37 20.04 17.59
C ILE A 219 -7.98 20.40 16.22
N LYS A 220 -8.14 19.40 15.34
CA LYS A 220 -8.69 19.59 14.00
C LYS A 220 -10.23 19.58 13.94
N GLY A 221 -10.92 19.29 15.05
CA GLY A 221 -12.37 19.14 15.09
C GLY A 221 -12.89 18.06 14.13
N ARG A 222 -12.17 16.94 13.98
CA ARG A 222 -12.54 15.90 13.01
C ARG A 222 -13.85 15.21 13.39
N LEU A 223 -14.68 14.92 12.40
CA LEU A 223 -15.89 14.11 12.52
C LEU A 223 -15.65 12.70 11.97
N ASP A 224 -16.09 11.68 12.69
CA ASP A 224 -16.01 10.29 12.24
C ASP A 224 -17.32 9.89 11.55
N LYS A 225 -17.23 9.46 10.28
CA LYS A 225 -18.39 9.09 9.46
C LYS A 225 -18.91 7.66 9.73
N LEU A 226 -18.21 6.87 10.55
CA LEU A 226 -18.63 5.50 10.91
C LEU A 226 -18.88 4.59 9.70
N LEU A 227 -18.05 4.71 8.65
CA LEU A 227 -18.16 3.89 7.44
C LEU A 227 -17.52 2.50 7.63
N GLY A 228 -16.62 2.37 8.60
CA GLY A 228 -15.86 1.15 8.86
C GLY A 228 -16.57 0.19 9.81
N LEU A 229 -16.14 -1.06 9.79
CA LEU A 229 -16.63 -2.07 10.74
C LEU A 229 -16.18 -1.77 12.17
N LYS A 230 -14.94 -1.31 12.35
CA LYS A 230 -14.30 -1.13 13.66
C LYS A 230 -15.01 -0.06 14.48
N GLU A 231 -15.26 1.11 13.90
CA GLU A 231 -15.94 2.20 14.60
C GLU A 231 -17.33 1.80 15.09
N ASN A 232 -18.10 1.14 14.22
CA ASN A 232 -19.46 0.70 14.55
C ASN A 232 -19.47 -0.34 15.67
N VAL A 233 -18.51 -1.28 15.66
CA VAL A 233 -18.36 -2.25 16.76
C VAL A 233 -18.00 -1.56 18.08
N ILE A 234 -17.09 -0.58 18.06
CA ILE A 234 -16.68 0.16 19.26
C ILE A 234 -17.86 0.92 19.89
N ILE A 235 -18.70 1.53 19.05
CA ILE A 235 -19.87 2.32 19.50
C ILE A 235 -21.08 1.44 19.83
N GLY A 236 -21.12 0.19 19.34
CA GLY A 236 -22.25 -0.72 19.50
C GLY A 236 -23.37 -0.52 18.47
N LYS A 237 -23.07 0.11 17.32
CA LYS A 237 -23.99 0.23 16.17
C LYS A 237 -23.89 -1.00 15.27
N LEU A 238 -24.96 -1.29 14.52
CA LEU A 238 -24.94 -2.31 13.47
C LEU A 238 -23.83 -2.03 12.45
N ILE A 239 -23.02 -3.05 12.16
CA ILE A 239 -21.95 -2.94 11.17
C ILE A 239 -22.49 -2.68 9.75
N PRO A 240 -21.83 -1.84 8.93
CA PRO A 240 -22.26 -1.54 7.57
C PRO A 240 -21.87 -2.65 6.57
N ALA A 241 -22.08 -3.92 6.93
CA ALA A 241 -21.81 -5.08 6.08
C ALA A 241 -22.87 -6.17 6.25
N GLY A 242 -23.05 -6.98 5.19
CA GLY A 242 -24.09 -8.02 5.17
C GLY A 242 -25.48 -7.41 5.32
N THR A 243 -26.32 -7.99 6.18
CA THR A 243 -27.68 -7.49 6.47
C THR A 243 -27.70 -6.14 7.17
N GLY A 244 -26.57 -5.67 7.69
CA GLY A 244 -26.44 -4.34 8.28
C GLY A 244 -26.33 -3.21 7.25
N MET A 245 -26.19 -3.49 5.95
CA MET A 245 -26.18 -2.45 4.91
C MET A 245 -27.56 -1.78 4.78
N SER A 246 -27.59 -0.47 4.54
CA SER A 246 -28.84 0.31 4.40
C SER A 246 -29.79 -0.28 3.35
N ARG A 247 -29.24 -0.85 2.26
CA ARG A 247 -30.00 -1.54 1.20
C ARG A 247 -30.89 -2.68 1.72
N TYR A 248 -30.48 -3.38 2.78
CA TYR A 248 -31.24 -4.50 3.35
C TYR A 248 -32.01 -4.10 4.61
N ARG A 249 -31.55 -3.05 5.31
CA ARG A 249 -32.20 -2.55 6.52
C ARG A 249 -33.50 -1.79 6.21
N ASN A 250 -33.49 -1.00 5.14
CA ASN A 250 -34.59 -0.10 4.80
C ASN A 250 -35.54 -0.74 3.77
N VAL A 251 -35.76 -2.05 3.89
CA VAL A 251 -36.68 -2.77 2.99
C VAL A 251 -38.07 -2.76 3.61
N GLY A 252 -38.97 -1.97 3.03
CA GLY A 252 -40.39 -2.03 3.36
C GLY A 252 -41.01 -3.30 2.77
N ILE A 253 -41.70 -4.09 3.60
CA ILE A 253 -42.48 -5.24 3.15
C ILE A 253 -43.92 -4.77 2.95
N GLN A 254 -44.41 -4.89 1.72
CA GLN A 254 -45.82 -4.63 1.43
C GLN A 254 -46.59 -5.94 1.56
N VAL A 255 -47.49 -6.03 2.54
CA VAL A 255 -48.38 -7.19 2.75
C VAL A 255 -49.73 -6.88 2.11
N GLU A 256 -50.29 -7.80 1.34
CA GLU A 256 -51.63 -7.64 0.75
C GLU A 256 -52.68 -7.51 1.86
N GLY A 257 -53.31 -6.34 1.96
CA GLY A 257 -54.38 -6.05 2.92
C GLY A 257 -54.02 -5.08 4.05
N GLU A 258 -52.77 -4.61 4.14
CA GLU A 258 -52.37 -3.53 5.05
C GLU A 258 -52.18 -2.22 4.28
N ASP A 259 -52.77 -1.13 4.78
CA ASP A 259 -52.47 0.23 4.30
C ASP A 259 -50.98 0.51 4.51
N LYS A 260 -50.37 1.23 3.55
CA LYS A 260 -48.93 1.53 3.55
C LYS A 260 -48.51 2.02 4.95
N PRO A 261 -47.50 1.41 5.58
CA PRO A 261 -46.90 2.03 6.75
C PRO A 261 -46.38 3.40 6.33
N GLU A 262 -46.71 4.44 7.12
CA GLU A 262 -46.13 5.76 6.95
C GLU A 262 -44.61 5.59 6.88
N GLU A 263 -43.99 6.15 5.85
CA GLU A 263 -42.53 6.16 5.72
C GLU A 263 -41.98 6.83 6.99
N GLU A 264 -41.51 6.03 7.95
CA GLU A 264 -40.62 6.53 8.99
C GLU A 264 -39.47 7.18 8.25
N GLN A 265 -39.37 8.51 8.37
CA GLN A 265 -38.29 9.30 7.82
C GLN A 265 -37.00 8.57 8.16
N ALA A 266 -36.38 7.97 7.14
CA ALA A 266 -35.08 7.36 7.26
C ALA A 266 -34.19 8.40 7.95
N ASP A 267 -33.53 7.97 9.03
CA ASP A 267 -32.53 8.76 9.75
C ASP A 267 -31.85 9.70 8.76
N VAL A 268 -32.03 11.00 8.96
CA VAL A 268 -31.46 12.04 8.12
C VAL A 268 -29.97 11.74 8.02
N ASP A 269 -29.55 11.14 6.91
CA ASP A 269 -28.16 11.13 6.51
C ASP A 269 -27.80 12.61 6.46
N PHE A 270 -26.92 13.03 7.37
CA PHE A 270 -26.33 14.36 7.33
C PHE A 270 -25.46 14.41 6.07
N ASP A 271 -26.11 14.64 4.92
CA ASP A 271 -25.51 15.21 3.74
C ASP A 271 -25.07 16.62 4.14
N LEU A 272 -23.87 16.73 4.69
CA LEU A 272 -23.12 17.99 4.70
C LEU A 272 -22.62 18.24 3.28
N ALA A 273 -23.57 18.52 2.38
CA ALA A 273 -23.35 19.34 1.22
C ALA A 273 -23.72 20.78 1.60
N SER A 274 -22.80 21.71 1.33
CA SER A 274 -22.95 23.18 1.41
C SER A 274 -23.18 23.82 2.78
N ASN A 275 -22.08 24.16 3.45
CA ASN A 275 -21.67 25.57 3.67
C ASN A 275 -20.19 25.65 4.01
#